data_AF-A0A0G1A0K4-F1
#
_entry.id   AF-A0A0G1A0K4-F1
#
_cell.length_a   1.000
_cell.length_b   1.000
_cell.length_c   1.000
_cell.angle_alpha   90.00
_cell.angle_beta   90.00
_cell.angle_gamma   90.00
#
_symmetry.space_group_name_H-M   'P 1'
#
loop_
_entity.id
_entity.type
_entity.pdbx_description
1 polymer ?
#
loop_
_entity_poly.entity_id
_entity_poly.type
_entity_poly.pdbx_seq_one_letter_code
_entity_poly.pdbx_strand_id
1 'polypeptide(L)'
;MQDFGKSSRGFLKIFLISTFAFFILFGVSVKTARADSLTDIIQLLNNAGFNLIGYLDSVPYDSEHTSTVLRSITWKGTYMPFTLVGFQIASSDNENGPWEFKGSGGGFWSFYTGLPNTTISITSSQHKNDRYFRYRVLVGGLFSWLTSSVDDISIFYAY
;
A
#
# COMPACT_ATOMS: atom_id res chain seq x y z
N MET A 1 -67.00 -11.34 11.13
CA MET A 1 -66.99 -11.17 12.59
C MET A 1 -65.74 -11.84 13.13
N GLN A 2 -65.02 -11.11 13.97
CA GLN A 2 -63.99 -11.51 14.95
C GLN A 2 -64.20 -12.94 15.51
N ASP A 3 -63.22 -13.74 15.97
CA ASP A 3 -61.93 -13.39 16.56
C ASP A 3 -61.04 -14.62 16.88
N PHE A 4 -59.77 -14.31 17.20
CA PHE A 4 -58.83 -14.96 18.15
C PHE A 4 -58.55 -16.48 18.17
N GLY A 5 -57.24 -16.81 18.32
CA GLY A 5 -56.87 -17.89 19.25
C GLY A 5 -55.51 -18.60 19.08
N LYS A 6 -54.43 -17.97 19.57
CA LYS A 6 -53.25 -18.54 20.28
C LYS A 6 -52.85 -20.03 20.11
N SER A 7 -51.62 -20.21 19.60
CA SER A 7 -50.45 -20.83 20.26
C SER A 7 -50.60 -22.17 21.02
N SER A 8 -49.85 -23.20 20.59
CA SER A 8 -49.06 -24.01 21.53
C SER A 8 -47.80 -24.59 20.86
N ARG A 9 -46.72 -24.67 21.65
CA ARG A 9 -45.35 -25.02 21.30
C ARG A 9 -45.15 -26.53 21.36
N GLY A 10 -44.47 -27.11 20.37
CA GLY A 10 -43.86 -28.45 20.40
C GLY A 10 -42.35 -28.34 20.20
N PHE A 11 -41.58 -28.85 21.16
CA PHE A 11 -40.13 -28.69 21.30
C PHE A 11 -39.30 -29.57 20.35
N LEU A 12 -38.33 -28.91 19.68
CA LEU A 12 -36.90 -29.22 19.50
C LEU A 12 -36.44 -30.68 19.28
N LYS A 13 -35.67 -30.88 18.19
CA LYS A 13 -34.34 -31.52 18.22
C LYS A 13 -33.60 -31.26 16.90
N ILE A 14 -32.77 -30.21 16.84
CA ILE A 14 -31.72 -30.10 15.81
C ILE A 14 -30.40 -29.79 16.54
N PHE A 15 -29.43 -30.66 16.27
CA PHE A 15 -28.09 -30.69 16.84
C PHE A 15 -27.33 -29.38 16.64
N LEU A 16 -26.61 -28.93 17.66
CA LEU A 16 -25.56 -27.94 17.50
C LEU A 16 -24.41 -28.53 16.68
N ILE A 17 -24.12 -27.93 15.53
CA ILE A 17 -22.75 -27.89 14.99
C ILE A 17 -22.34 -26.42 14.94
N SER A 18 -21.44 -26.14 15.88
CA SER A 18 -20.47 -25.05 15.98
C SER A 18 -20.35 -24.06 14.81
N THR A 19 -20.49 -22.78 15.21
CA THR A 19 -19.88 -21.56 14.64
C THR A 19 -20.38 -21.11 13.27
N PHE A 20 -21.31 -20.14 13.20
CA PHE A 20 -21.37 -19.23 12.05
C PHE A 20 -22.14 -17.92 12.35
N ALA A 21 -21.40 -16.81 12.19
CA ALA A 21 -21.79 -15.43 11.84
C ALA A 21 -22.98 -14.72 12.52
N PHE A 22 -22.63 -13.62 13.19
CA PHE A 22 -23.53 -12.52 13.54
C PHE A 22 -23.87 -11.74 12.26
N PHE A 23 -25.13 -11.79 11.81
CA PHE A 23 -25.65 -10.98 10.72
C PHE A 23 -26.18 -9.64 11.26
N ILE A 24 -25.62 -8.51 10.82
CA ILE A 24 -26.35 -7.24 10.76
C ILE A 24 -26.74 -7.00 9.31
N LEU A 25 -28.04 -6.84 9.11
CA LEU A 25 -28.74 -6.67 7.85
C LEU A 25 -28.64 -5.21 7.38
N PHE A 26 -27.88 -4.95 6.32
CA PHE A 26 -28.13 -3.80 5.43
C PHE A 26 -28.06 -4.29 3.99
N GLY A 27 -29.15 -4.05 3.25
CA GLY A 27 -29.33 -4.52 1.88
C GLY A 27 -28.36 -3.84 0.92
N VAL A 28 -27.31 -4.56 0.55
CA VAL A 28 -26.58 -4.35 -0.71
C VAL A 28 -26.71 -5.66 -1.48
N SER A 29 -27.21 -5.58 -2.71
CA SER A 29 -27.21 -6.73 -3.63
C SER A 29 -25.76 -7.05 -4.01
N VAL A 30 -25.08 -7.85 -3.20
CA VAL A 30 -23.77 -8.39 -3.53
C VAL A 30 -23.99 -9.51 -4.55
N LYS A 31 -23.77 -9.21 -5.84
CA LYS A 31 -23.39 -10.29 -6.76
C LYS A 31 -22.08 -10.85 -6.20
N THR A 32 -22.10 -12.12 -5.83
CA THR A 32 -20.96 -12.83 -5.23
C THR A 32 -19.77 -12.74 -6.18
N ALA A 33 -18.91 -11.74 -6.00
CA ALA A 33 -17.63 -11.67 -6.65
C ALA A 33 -16.72 -12.61 -5.88
N ARG A 34 -16.53 -13.82 -6.41
CA ARG A 34 -15.46 -14.71 -5.98
C ARG A 34 -14.16 -14.01 -6.41
N ALA A 35 -13.42 -13.48 -5.46
CA ALA A 35 -12.09 -12.95 -5.73
C ALA A 35 -11.14 -14.14 -5.81
N ASP A 36 -10.95 -14.66 -7.02
CA ASP A 36 -10.11 -15.84 -7.27
C ASP A 36 -8.62 -15.48 -7.37
N SER A 37 -8.29 -14.17 -7.29
CA SER A 37 -6.91 -13.66 -7.29
C SER A 37 -6.72 -12.46 -6.34
N LEU A 38 -5.48 -12.22 -5.89
CA LEU A 38 -5.11 -11.02 -5.13
C LEU A 38 -5.46 -9.72 -5.86
N THR A 39 -5.44 -9.77 -7.20
CA THR A 39 -5.79 -8.64 -8.08
C THR A 39 -7.27 -8.27 -7.96
N ASP A 40 -8.16 -9.25 -7.85
CA ASP A 40 -9.61 -9.02 -7.71
C ASP A 40 -9.93 -8.41 -6.34
N ILE A 41 -9.25 -8.86 -5.28
CA ILE A 41 -9.39 -8.30 -3.93
C ILE A 41 -8.99 -6.82 -3.92
N ILE A 42 -7.86 -6.48 -4.53
CA ILE A 42 -7.37 -5.09 -4.63
C ILE A 42 -8.36 -4.22 -5.40
N GLN A 43 -8.91 -4.70 -6.53
CA GLN A 43 -9.91 -3.95 -7.29
C GLN A 43 -11.23 -3.77 -6.54
N LEU A 44 -11.69 -4.78 -5.81
CA LEU A 44 -12.93 -4.71 -5.04
C LEU A 44 -12.83 -3.68 -3.89
N LEU A 45 -11.67 -3.62 -3.24
CA LEU A 45 -11.40 -2.69 -2.14
C LEU A 45 -11.23 -1.24 -2.63
N ASN A 46 -10.56 -1.03 -3.76
CA ASN A 46 -10.48 0.27 -4.41
C ASN A 46 -11.87 0.79 -4.84
N ASN A 47 -12.70 -0.07 -5.43
CA ASN A 47 -14.07 0.28 -5.83
C ASN A 47 -15.00 0.56 -4.64
N ALA A 48 -14.71 -0.01 -3.47
CA ALA A 48 -15.38 0.28 -2.22
C ALA A 48 -14.86 1.56 -1.52
N GLY A 49 -13.95 2.32 -2.17
CA GLY A 49 -13.41 3.57 -1.65
C GLY A 49 -12.26 3.40 -0.65
N PHE A 50 -11.76 2.18 -0.45
CA PHE A 50 -10.57 1.94 0.36
C PHE A 50 -9.33 2.09 -0.51
N ASN A 51 -8.66 3.24 -0.42
CA ASN A 51 -7.29 3.36 -0.91
C ASN A 51 -6.37 2.66 0.09
N LEU A 52 -6.11 1.38 -0.18
CA LEU A 52 -5.18 0.59 0.61
C LEU A 52 -3.72 0.99 0.39
N ILE A 53 -3.46 1.88 -0.57
CA ILE A 53 -2.14 2.38 -0.94
C ILE A 53 -2.25 3.88 -1.20
N GLY A 54 -1.33 4.64 -0.64
CA GLY A 54 -1.12 6.06 -0.90
C GLY A 54 0.28 6.30 -1.43
N TYR A 55 0.42 7.32 -2.28
CA TYR A 55 1.68 7.79 -2.81
C TYR A 55 1.95 9.23 -2.39
N LEU A 56 3.22 9.52 -2.07
CA LEU A 56 3.71 10.88 -1.86
C LEU A 56 4.99 11.10 -2.66
N ASP A 57 4.97 12.10 -3.54
CA ASP A 57 6.13 12.45 -4.37
C ASP A 57 6.86 13.64 -3.74
N SER A 58 8.18 13.55 -3.64
CA SER A 58 9.03 14.66 -3.22
C SER A 58 9.07 15.76 -4.28
N VAL A 59 9.54 16.93 -3.89
CA VAL A 59 10.07 17.93 -4.83
C VAL A 59 11.41 17.44 -5.45
N PRO A 60 11.86 18.00 -6.58
CA PRO A 60 13.20 17.76 -7.10
C PRO A 60 14.28 18.22 -6.11
N TYR A 61 15.30 17.40 -5.93
CA TYR A 61 16.54 17.74 -5.24
C TYR A 61 17.62 17.96 -6.29
N ASP A 62 18.35 19.07 -6.16
CA ASP A 62 19.54 19.37 -6.95
C ASP A 62 20.77 18.90 -6.17
N SER A 63 21.57 17.99 -6.74
CA SER A 63 22.83 17.56 -6.14
C SER A 63 24.01 18.48 -6.45
N GLU A 64 23.79 19.49 -7.31
CA GLU A 64 24.78 20.40 -7.88
C GLU A 64 25.82 19.72 -8.80
N HIS A 65 25.72 18.40 -9.02
CA HIS A 65 26.69 17.61 -9.78
C HIS A 65 26.02 16.78 -10.87
N THR A 66 26.54 16.87 -12.10
CA THR A 66 26.01 16.15 -13.28
C THR A 66 26.31 14.64 -13.27
N SER A 67 27.02 14.14 -12.26
CA SER A 67 27.43 12.73 -12.17
C SER A 67 27.07 12.11 -10.82
N THR A 68 25.83 12.31 -10.38
CA THR A 68 25.41 11.82 -9.06
C THR A 68 25.11 10.33 -9.09
N VAL A 69 25.55 9.61 -8.06
CA VAL A 69 25.25 8.20 -7.84
C VAL A 69 24.56 8.04 -6.51
N LEU A 70 23.27 7.72 -6.53
CA LEU A 70 22.52 7.41 -5.31
C LEU A 70 22.95 6.04 -4.76
N ARG A 71 23.14 5.95 -3.44
CA ARG A 71 23.74 4.80 -2.76
C ARG A 71 22.76 4.05 -1.88
N SER A 72 22.01 4.78 -1.07
CA SER A 72 21.08 4.16 -0.13
C SER A 72 19.95 5.09 0.31
N ILE A 73 18.90 4.46 0.80
CA ILE A 73 17.77 5.10 1.47
C ILE A 73 17.75 4.60 2.92
N THR A 74 17.55 5.51 3.86
CA THR A 74 17.15 5.19 5.23
C THR A 74 15.90 5.99 5.54
N TRP A 75 14.98 5.42 6.30
CA TRP A 75 13.74 6.11 6.67
C TRP A 75 13.42 5.88 8.14
N LYS A 76 12.69 6.82 8.74
CA LYS A 76 12.15 6.75 10.11
C LYS A 76 10.63 6.78 10.08
N GLY A 77 10.04 6.15 11.08
CA GLY A 77 8.59 6.13 11.25
C GLY A 77 8.14 4.87 11.97
N THR A 78 6.88 4.54 11.81
CA THR A 78 6.28 3.34 12.40
C THR A 78 6.08 2.27 11.34
N TYR A 79 6.46 1.03 11.66
CA TYR A 79 6.18 -0.12 10.82
C TYR A 79 5.18 -1.05 11.50
N MET A 80 4.08 -1.34 10.81
CA MET A 80 3.04 -2.25 11.29
C MET A 80 3.03 -3.56 10.47
N PRO A 81 2.76 -4.72 11.09
CA PRO A 81 2.52 -5.96 10.35
C PRO A 81 1.41 -5.79 9.31
N PHE A 82 1.47 -6.51 8.18
CA PHE A 82 0.47 -6.45 7.10
C PHE A 82 0.34 -5.08 6.40
N THR A 83 1.32 -4.20 6.61
CA THR A 83 1.46 -2.95 5.88
C THR A 83 2.69 -2.99 4.97
N LEU A 84 2.79 -2.01 4.07
CA LEU A 84 3.86 -1.86 3.10
C LEU A 84 4.37 -0.43 3.15
N VAL A 85 5.69 -0.29 3.27
CA VAL A 85 6.41 0.94 2.95
C VAL A 85 7.39 0.64 1.83
N GLY A 86 7.30 1.42 0.76
CA GLY A 86 8.15 1.26 -0.41
C GLY A 86 8.61 2.60 -0.96
N PHE A 87 9.76 2.60 -1.62
CA PHE A 87 10.33 3.79 -2.25
C PHE A 87 10.58 3.53 -3.72
N GLN A 88 10.35 4.55 -4.53
CA GLN A 88 10.82 4.64 -5.90
C GLN A 88 11.61 5.92 -6.06
N ILE A 89 12.52 5.93 -7.02
CA ILE A 89 13.36 7.09 -7.31
C ILE A 89 13.20 7.42 -8.79
N ALA A 90 13.16 8.71 -9.09
CA ALA A 90 13.33 9.24 -10.43
C ALA A 90 14.57 10.14 -10.44
N SER A 91 15.34 10.13 -11.52
CA SER A 91 16.48 11.02 -11.71
C SER A 91 16.47 11.60 -13.13
N SER A 92 17.04 12.79 -13.28
CA SER A 92 17.09 13.51 -14.55
C SER A 92 18.20 14.57 -14.53
N ASP A 93 18.76 14.88 -15.69
CA ASP A 93 19.63 16.04 -15.89
C ASP A 93 18.90 17.37 -16.03
N ASN A 94 17.55 17.37 -15.99
CA ASN A 94 16.74 18.58 -16.08
C ASN A 94 15.86 18.72 -14.83
N GLU A 95 15.85 19.91 -14.24
CA GLU A 95 15.03 20.26 -13.07
C GLU A 95 13.52 20.05 -13.31
N ASN A 96 13.08 20.03 -14.57
CA ASN A 96 11.68 19.78 -14.92
C ASN A 96 11.38 18.30 -15.26
N GLY A 97 12.37 17.41 -15.20
CA GLY A 97 12.24 16.00 -15.56
C GLY A 97 12.63 15.71 -17.02
N PRO A 98 12.40 14.48 -17.51
CA PRO A 98 11.31 13.58 -17.13
C PRO A 98 11.48 12.91 -15.76
N TRP A 99 10.34 12.66 -15.09
CA TRP A 99 10.30 12.00 -13.77
C TRP A 99 9.75 10.58 -13.87
N GLU A 100 10.62 9.63 -14.18
CA GLU A 100 10.26 8.21 -14.22
C GLU A 100 10.63 7.52 -12.91
N PHE A 101 9.64 7.29 -12.05
CA PHE A 101 9.83 6.59 -10.78
C PHE A 101 10.05 5.10 -10.99
N LYS A 102 11.22 4.61 -10.55
CA LYS A 102 11.65 3.22 -10.67
C LYS A 102 12.11 2.68 -9.32
N GLY A 103 11.82 1.41 -9.06
CA GLY A 103 12.27 0.73 -7.85
C GLY A 103 13.50 -0.15 -8.06
N SER A 104 13.72 -1.06 -7.12
CA SER A 104 14.87 -1.98 -7.07
C SER A 104 15.08 -2.83 -8.33
N GLY A 105 14.00 -3.22 -9.00
CA GLY A 105 14.05 -3.95 -10.28
C GLY A 105 14.18 -3.07 -11.52
N GLY A 106 14.32 -1.76 -11.37
CA GLY A 106 14.43 -0.78 -12.47
C GLY A 106 13.15 -0.54 -13.27
N GLY A 107 12.00 -0.99 -12.76
CA GLY A 107 10.68 -0.80 -13.34
C GLY A 107 9.77 0.00 -12.40
N PHE A 108 8.67 0.51 -12.95
CA PHE A 108 7.67 1.30 -12.22
C PHE A 108 6.77 0.46 -11.30
N TRP A 109 6.83 -0.86 -11.38
CA TRP A 109 6.10 -1.78 -10.49
C TRP A 109 6.93 -2.27 -9.30
N SER A 110 8.25 -2.04 -9.31
CA SER A 110 9.12 -2.45 -8.21
C SER A 110 9.34 -1.31 -7.23
N PHE A 111 9.73 -1.66 -6.01
CA PHE A 111 9.99 -0.71 -4.91
C PHE A 111 11.27 -1.11 -4.19
N TYR A 112 12.00 -0.13 -3.68
CA TYR A 112 12.98 -0.34 -2.63
C TYR A 112 12.23 -0.45 -1.30
N THR A 113 12.46 -1.53 -0.56
CA THR A 113 11.72 -1.83 0.68
C THR A 113 12.68 -2.18 1.79
N GLY A 114 12.35 -1.79 3.02
CA GLY A 114 13.13 -2.11 4.22
C GLY A 114 12.39 -1.66 5.48
N LEU A 115 12.85 -2.13 6.63
CA LEU A 115 12.31 -1.71 7.93
C LEU A 115 12.76 -0.29 8.29
N PRO A 116 12.06 0.40 9.21
CA PRO A 116 12.52 1.69 9.70
C PRO A 116 13.91 1.58 10.32
N ASN A 117 14.72 2.63 10.17
CA ASN A 117 16.09 2.73 10.66
C ASN A 117 17.06 1.68 10.09
N THR A 118 16.70 1.02 8.98
CA THR A 118 17.64 0.15 8.26
C THR A 118 18.04 0.78 6.93
N THR A 119 19.28 0.49 6.51
CA THR A 119 19.81 0.96 5.23
C THR A 119 19.30 0.08 4.10
N ILE A 120 18.67 0.70 3.11
CA ILE A 120 18.22 0.06 1.87
C ILE A 120 19.18 0.45 0.75
N SER A 121 19.90 -0.52 0.19
CA SER A 121 20.85 -0.27 -0.90
C SER A 121 20.14 0.07 -2.21
N ILE A 122 20.56 1.16 -2.86
CA ILE A 122 20.13 1.51 -4.21
C ILE A 122 21.07 0.83 -5.20
N THR A 123 20.60 -0.22 -5.85
CA THR A 123 21.40 -1.04 -6.78
C THR A 123 21.12 -0.74 -8.25
N SER A 124 20.03 -0.04 -8.56
CA SER A 124 19.67 0.26 -9.96
C SER A 124 20.70 1.18 -10.61
N SER A 125 21.14 0.81 -11.82
CA SER A 125 22.00 1.65 -12.66
C SER A 125 21.28 2.90 -13.19
N GLN A 126 19.95 2.94 -13.09
CA GLN A 126 19.12 4.02 -13.63
C GLN A 126 19.10 5.29 -12.77
N HIS A 127 19.76 5.30 -11.62
CA HIS A 127 19.86 6.46 -10.73
C HIS A 127 21.32 6.96 -10.64
N LYS A 128 21.97 6.99 -11.80
CA LYS A 128 23.38 7.36 -11.97
C LYS A 128 23.51 8.36 -13.10
N ASN A 129 24.47 9.26 -12.94
CA ASN A 129 24.85 10.24 -13.96
C ASN A 129 23.76 11.27 -14.26
N ASP A 130 22.94 11.57 -13.26
CA ASP A 130 21.94 12.64 -13.32
C ASP A 130 22.25 13.69 -12.24
N ARG A 131 21.85 14.95 -12.48
CA ARG A 131 21.97 16.04 -11.48
C ARG A 131 20.80 16.11 -10.50
N TYR A 132 19.59 15.89 -10.98
CA TYR A 132 18.39 16.05 -10.18
C TYR A 132 17.77 14.70 -9.85
N PHE A 133 17.20 14.57 -8.65
CA PHE A 133 16.46 13.38 -8.27
C PHE A 133 15.20 13.69 -7.46
N ARG A 134 14.24 12.77 -7.52
CA ARG A 134 13.01 12.75 -6.73
C ARG A 134 12.81 11.37 -6.15
N TYR A 135 12.07 11.30 -5.06
CA TYR A 135 11.57 10.03 -4.55
C TYR A 135 10.05 10.03 -4.46
N ARG A 136 9.49 8.83 -4.57
CA ARG A 136 8.09 8.53 -4.31
C ARG A 136 8.03 7.55 -3.16
N VAL A 137 7.23 7.88 -2.16
CA VAL A 137 6.92 7.00 -1.04
C VAL A 137 5.60 6.31 -1.36
N LEU A 138 5.57 5.00 -1.17
CA LEU A 138 4.35 4.21 -1.10
C LEU A 138 4.13 3.86 0.37
N VAL A 139 2.94 4.14 0.88
CA VAL A 139 2.46 3.62 2.16
C VAL A 139 1.15 2.88 1.91
N GLY A 140 1.01 1.66 2.39
CA GLY A 140 -0.23 0.91 2.24
C GLY A 140 -0.37 -0.24 3.22
N GLY A 141 -1.48 -0.99 3.12
CA GLY A 141 -1.70 -2.17 3.95
C GLY A 141 -2.96 -2.93 3.58
N LEU A 142 -3.08 -4.15 4.12
CA LEU A 142 -4.25 -5.02 3.87
C LEU A 142 -5.52 -4.52 4.57
N PHE A 143 -5.38 -3.64 5.55
CA PHE A 143 -6.47 -3.14 6.37
C PHE A 143 -6.40 -1.62 6.47
N SER A 144 -7.52 -0.93 6.22
CA SER A 144 -7.61 0.54 6.18
C SER A 144 -7.34 1.25 7.51
N TRP A 145 -7.36 0.51 8.63
CA TRP A 145 -7.19 0.99 9.99
C TRP A 145 -5.80 0.66 10.55
N LEU A 146 -4.96 -0.01 9.75
CA LEU A 146 -3.59 -0.34 10.09
C LEU A 146 -2.67 0.29 9.05
N THR A 147 -1.95 1.34 9.47
CA THR A 147 -1.03 2.05 8.59
C THR A 147 0.35 2.13 9.23
N SER A 148 1.38 1.92 8.43
CA SER A 148 2.71 2.42 8.75
C SER A 148 2.74 3.95 8.56
N SER A 149 3.69 4.61 9.18
CA SER A 149 4.00 6.02 8.95
C SER A 149 5.43 6.17 8.47
N VAL A 150 5.68 7.16 7.61
CA VAL A 150 7.03 7.59 7.24
C VAL A 150 7.16 9.03 7.67
N ASP A 151 8.07 9.27 8.61
CA ASP A 151 8.24 10.56 9.26
C ASP A 151 9.46 11.31 8.69
N ASP A 152 10.51 10.57 8.33
CA ASP A 152 11.76 11.12 7.77
C ASP A 152 12.34 10.17 6.72
N ILE A 153 12.93 10.74 5.68
CA ILE A 153 13.64 10.01 4.62
C ILE A 153 14.99 10.67 4.40
N SER A 154 16.03 9.86 4.49
CA SER A 154 17.41 10.23 4.22
C SER A 154 17.91 9.44 3.01
N ILE A 155 18.40 10.14 1.99
CA ILE A 155 19.01 9.53 0.80
C ILE A 155 20.50 9.91 0.77
N PHE A 156 21.35 8.90 0.67
CA PHE A 156 22.80 9.09 0.60
C PHE A 156 23.26 8.96 -0.86
N TYR A 157 24.08 9.89 -1.31
CA TYR A 157 24.62 9.94 -2.67
C TYR A 157 26.11 10.29 -2.68
N ALA A 158 26.76 10.05 -3.81
CA ALA A 158 28.16 10.40 -4.07
C ALA A 158 28.28 11.04 -5.47
N TYR A 159 29.37 11.78 -5.69
CA TYR A 159 29.74 12.42 -6.96
C TYR A 159 31.23 12.24 -7.24
#